data_AF-A0A7T0H1U5-F1
#
_entry.id   AF-A0A7T0H1U5-F1
#
_cell.length_a   1.000
_cell.length_b   1.000
_cell.length_c   1.000
_cell.angle_alpha   90.00
_cell.angle_beta   90.00
_cell.angle_gamma   90.00
#
_symmetry.space_group_name_H-M   'P 1'
#
loop_
_entity.id
_entity.type
_entity.pdbx_description
1 polymer ?
#
loop_
_entity_poly.entity_id
_entity_poly.type
_entity_poly.pdbx_seq_one_letter_code
_entity_poly.pdbx_strand_id
1 'polypeptide(L)'
;MAYSDLFSGNMYDFASPFTFSTQLNQIVTNLGLFKIENHDVNSIALEKITDVKNLVAPEKMPYAQSDWNSAERPEFTNALYQLKYTNSLNSVTSRDLEQYKARGTVDTADQITLAINDFSDAQYAQVSNTVEVDLVEALLGLRVQSQYAGQGNLDFLAGGSKTTYTMDISADANVFQQLSEIGRIQNVKLGSGLAQAKQGAVILASGKAAVALRYHPSVKDFMVYTLPLEQGDNFYTRTKGANPAFETWTLNGVTVIDVTGYSLVTDKIGVDGFVSIPVMTPESNAYVLHSGVGVRHATQGKGAELYHQYVIVDQRWGFPEVATECSYLPIVNVPQAIIFGSVSE
;
A
#
# COMPACT_ATOMS: atom_id res chain seq x y z
N MET A 1 -8.52 -29.93 16.32
CA MET A 1 -9.70 -30.59 15.72
C MET A 1 -9.51 -32.10 15.80
N ALA A 2 -10.59 -32.88 15.82
CA ALA A 2 -10.51 -34.34 15.75
C ALA A 2 -10.31 -34.80 14.29
N TYR A 3 -9.47 -35.81 14.08
CA TYR A 3 -9.09 -36.39 12.78
C TYR A 3 -10.28 -36.82 11.90
N SER A 4 -11.42 -37.16 12.51
CA SER A 4 -12.65 -37.55 11.81
C SER A 4 -13.26 -36.42 10.97
N ASP A 5 -12.92 -35.17 11.27
CA ASP A 5 -13.57 -34.01 10.67
C ASP A 5 -12.92 -33.62 9.33
N LEU A 6 -11.60 -33.78 9.17
CA LEU A 6 -10.85 -33.49 7.94
C LEU A 6 -11.21 -34.40 6.75
N PHE A 7 -11.67 -35.63 7.01
CA PHE A 7 -12.04 -36.61 5.99
C PHE A 7 -13.56 -36.80 5.82
N SER A 8 -14.36 -35.96 6.48
CA SER A 8 -15.83 -36.07 6.47
C SER A 8 -16.48 -35.56 5.16
N GLY A 9 -15.68 -35.06 4.20
CA GLY A 9 -16.20 -34.40 3.00
C GLY A 9 -16.82 -33.03 3.28
N ASN A 10 -16.76 -32.54 4.52
CA ASN A 10 -17.18 -31.20 4.86
C ASN A 10 -16.13 -30.19 4.36
N MET A 11 -16.59 -29.27 3.53
CA MET A 11 -15.85 -28.14 2.99
C MET A 11 -15.66 -27.11 4.12
N TYR A 12 -14.42 -26.93 4.58
CA TYR A 12 -14.10 -25.93 5.60
C TYR A 12 -13.71 -24.60 4.94
N ASP A 13 -14.43 -23.54 5.29
CA ASP A 13 -13.99 -22.17 5.04
C ASP A 13 -13.17 -21.73 6.27
N PHE A 14 -11.88 -21.46 6.06
CA PHE A 14 -11.06 -20.89 7.13
C PHE A 14 -11.35 -19.40 7.17
N ALA A 15 -12.14 -18.96 8.15
CA ALA A 15 -12.24 -17.53 8.45
C ALA A 15 -10.84 -17.02 8.78
N SER A 16 -10.27 -16.23 7.86
CA SER A 16 -9.01 -15.47 7.90
C SER A 16 -7.88 -16.10 8.74
N PRO A 17 -6.78 -16.57 8.14
CA PRO A 17 -5.88 -17.53 8.78
C PRO A 17 -5.20 -16.93 10.01
N PHE A 18 -4.97 -17.82 10.99
CA PHE A 18 -3.92 -17.83 12.01
C PHE A 18 -3.14 -16.51 12.17
N THR A 19 -3.18 -15.91 13.36
CA THR A 19 -2.39 -14.71 13.72
C THR A 19 -0.96 -14.79 13.21
N PHE A 20 -0.70 -14.14 12.06
CA PHE A 20 0.58 -14.13 11.40
C PHE A 20 1.58 -13.34 12.24
N SER A 21 2.57 -14.04 12.80
CA SER A 21 3.69 -13.41 13.52
C SER A 21 5.01 -13.52 12.75
N THR A 22 4.95 -13.31 11.44
CA THR A 22 6.08 -12.70 10.73
C THR A 22 5.52 -11.47 10.03
N GLN A 23 5.69 -10.29 10.63
CA GLN A 23 5.38 -9.04 9.95
C GLN A 23 6.26 -8.99 8.69
N LEU A 24 5.66 -9.21 7.53
CA LEU A 24 6.33 -8.99 6.26
C LEU A 24 6.68 -7.49 6.20
N ASN A 25 7.93 -7.19 5.83
CA ASN A 25 8.41 -5.80 5.70
C ASN A 25 7.88 -5.19 4.38
N GLN A 26 6.56 -5.05 4.29
CA GLN A 26 5.85 -4.48 3.15
C GLN A 26 5.64 -3.00 3.40
N ILE A 27 6.57 -2.18 2.89
CA ILE A 27 6.63 -0.75 3.21
C ILE A 27 5.32 -0.05 2.90
N VAL A 28 4.79 -0.21 1.69
CA VAL A 28 3.61 0.53 1.21
C VAL A 28 2.34 0.03 1.88
N THR A 29 2.20 -1.29 2.05
CA THR A 29 1.08 -1.89 2.78
C THR A 29 1.07 -1.44 4.24
N ASN A 30 2.22 -1.49 4.93
CA ASN A 30 2.33 -1.09 6.33
C ASN A 30 2.14 0.42 6.55
N LEU A 31 2.40 1.25 5.53
CA LEU A 31 2.10 2.69 5.58
C LEU A 31 0.59 2.99 5.57
N GLY A 32 -0.26 2.03 5.15
CA GLY A 32 -1.71 2.18 5.17
C GLY A 32 -2.23 3.31 4.27
N LEU A 33 -1.49 3.66 3.21
CA LEU A 33 -1.84 4.80 2.34
C LEU A 33 -3.09 4.52 1.48
N PHE A 34 -3.27 3.26 1.07
CA PHE A 34 -4.36 2.84 0.20
C PHE A 34 -5.58 2.46 1.02
N LYS A 35 -6.69 3.13 0.77
CA LYS A 35 -8.00 2.69 1.25
C LYS A 35 -8.45 1.47 0.46
N ILE A 36 -8.90 0.42 1.13
CA ILE A 36 -9.45 -0.78 0.47
C ILE A 36 -10.93 -0.56 0.17
N GLU A 37 -11.33 -0.82 -1.07
CA GLU A 37 -12.73 -0.83 -1.49
C GLU A 37 -13.06 -2.18 -2.11
N ASN A 38 -14.04 -2.88 -1.54
CA ASN A 38 -14.43 -4.23 -1.96
C ASN A 38 -15.58 -4.18 -2.96
N HIS A 39 -15.50 -5.01 -4.00
CA HIS A 39 -16.43 -5.06 -5.12
C HIS A 39 -16.93 -6.50 -5.34
N ASP A 40 -18.22 -6.65 -5.60
CA ASP A 40 -18.82 -7.96 -5.93
C ASP A 40 -18.56 -8.39 -7.38
N VAL A 41 -17.86 -7.56 -8.16
CA VAL A 41 -17.54 -7.80 -9.57
C VAL A 41 -16.09 -7.41 -9.87
N ASN A 42 -15.47 -8.12 -10.81
CA ASN A 42 -14.08 -7.86 -11.25
C ASN A 42 -13.98 -6.82 -12.37
N SER A 43 -15.09 -6.21 -12.76
CA SER A 43 -15.15 -5.11 -13.73
C SER A 43 -15.77 -3.91 -13.04
N ILE A 44 -14.94 -2.91 -12.77
CA ILE A 44 -15.31 -1.73 -11.99
C ILE A 44 -15.29 -0.48 -12.87
N ALA A 45 -16.21 0.43 -12.63
CA ALA A 45 -16.12 1.78 -13.18
C ALA A 45 -15.22 2.59 -12.25
N LEU A 46 -14.03 2.99 -12.72
CA LEU A 46 -13.21 3.93 -11.96
C LEU A 46 -13.67 5.35 -12.28
N GLU A 47 -13.94 6.08 -11.22
CA GLU A 47 -14.20 7.51 -11.27
C GLU A 47 -12.86 8.24 -11.21
N LYS A 48 -12.51 8.96 -12.28
CA LYS A 48 -11.36 9.85 -12.24
C LYS A 48 -11.78 11.14 -11.53
N ILE A 49 -11.05 11.53 -10.48
CA ILE A 49 -11.25 12.83 -9.82
C ILE A 49 -10.80 13.92 -10.80
N THR A 50 -11.77 14.63 -11.39
CA THR A 50 -11.49 15.70 -12.36
C THR A 50 -11.36 17.07 -11.69
N ASP A 51 -12.17 17.36 -10.67
CA ASP A 51 -12.04 18.57 -9.85
C ASP A 51 -12.82 18.42 -8.52
N VAL A 52 -12.16 18.71 -7.39
CA VAL A 52 -12.84 18.88 -6.09
C VAL A 52 -12.92 20.37 -5.82
N LYS A 53 -14.04 20.98 -6.22
CA LYS A 53 -14.24 22.42 -6.08
C LYS A 53 -14.38 22.81 -4.61
N ASN A 54 -13.63 23.82 -4.18
CA ASN A 54 -13.82 24.44 -2.88
C ASN A 54 -15.07 25.36 -2.94
N LEU A 55 -16.23 24.80 -2.61
CA LEU A 55 -17.51 25.50 -2.73
C LEU A 55 -17.71 26.48 -1.57
N VAL A 56 -17.76 27.77 -1.88
CA VAL A 56 -18.11 28.83 -0.92
C VAL A 56 -19.47 29.40 -1.32
N ALA A 57 -20.43 29.37 -0.40
CA ALA A 57 -21.73 30.00 -0.63
C ALA A 57 -21.54 31.53 -0.64
N PRO A 58 -21.92 32.24 -1.73
CA PRO A 58 -21.87 33.69 -1.72
C PRO A 58 -22.87 34.27 -0.71
N GLU A 59 -22.49 35.38 -0.08
CA GLU A 59 -23.36 36.12 0.85
C GLU A 59 -24.63 36.58 0.11
N LYS A 60 -25.78 36.46 0.77
CA LYS A 60 -27.08 36.85 0.22
C LYS A 60 -27.83 37.78 1.14
N MET A 61 -28.63 38.66 0.53
CA MET A 61 -29.51 39.56 1.26
C MET A 61 -30.63 38.75 1.97
N PRO A 62 -30.82 38.88 3.29
CA PRO A 62 -31.77 38.08 4.06
C PRO A 62 -33.24 38.16 3.62
N TYR A 63 -33.61 39.19 2.85
CA TYR A 63 -34.98 39.50 2.47
C TYR A 63 -35.26 39.36 0.97
N ALA A 64 -34.36 38.76 0.20
CA ALA A 64 -34.60 38.48 -1.22
C ALA A 64 -35.68 37.40 -1.36
N GLN A 65 -36.78 37.71 -2.08
CA GLN A 65 -37.98 36.84 -2.14
C GLN A 65 -37.76 35.50 -2.87
N SER A 66 -36.71 35.37 -3.69
CA SER A 66 -36.32 34.12 -4.35
C SER A 66 -34.87 34.24 -4.78
N ASP A 67 -33.94 33.88 -3.88
CA ASP A 67 -32.53 33.87 -4.22
C ASP A 67 -31.80 32.74 -3.47
N TRP A 68 -31.88 31.51 -3.99
CA TRP A 68 -31.18 30.35 -3.42
C TRP A 68 -29.88 30.08 -4.17
N ASN A 69 -28.80 29.81 -3.45
CA ASN A 69 -27.57 29.32 -4.06
C ASN A 69 -27.71 27.83 -4.37
N SER A 70 -27.14 27.40 -5.50
CA SER A 70 -26.94 25.98 -5.77
C SER A 70 -25.46 25.67 -5.67
N ALA A 71 -25.15 24.58 -4.97
CA ALA A 71 -23.82 23.99 -5.00
C ALA A 71 -23.64 23.27 -6.33
N GLU A 72 -22.55 23.55 -7.04
CA GLU A 72 -22.20 22.80 -8.24
C GLU A 72 -21.81 21.37 -7.84
N ARG A 73 -22.28 20.37 -8.60
CA ARG A 73 -21.89 18.98 -8.37
C ARG A 73 -20.48 18.75 -8.91
N PRO A 74 -19.64 17.94 -8.26
CA PRO A 74 -18.35 17.56 -8.84
C PRO A 74 -18.57 16.83 -10.18
N GLU A 75 -17.67 17.06 -11.12
CA GLU A 75 -17.66 16.37 -12.42
C GLU A 75 -16.82 15.09 -12.30
N PHE A 76 -17.31 14.00 -12.90
CA PHE A 76 -16.64 12.70 -12.93
C PHE A 76 -16.63 12.12 -14.34
N THR A 77 -15.57 11.39 -14.68
CA THR A 77 -15.52 10.55 -15.88
C THR A 77 -15.34 9.10 -15.47
N ASN A 78 -16.14 8.21 -16.07
CA ASN A 78 -16.10 6.78 -15.79
C ASN A 78 -15.35 6.05 -16.91
N ALA A 79 -14.44 5.16 -16.52
CA ALA A 79 -13.87 4.17 -17.42
C ALA A 79 -13.99 2.78 -16.79
N LEU A 80 -14.29 1.78 -17.61
CA LEU A 80 -14.43 0.40 -17.16
C LEU A 80 -13.04 -0.24 -17.09
N TYR A 81 -12.69 -0.77 -15.92
CA TYR A 81 -11.41 -1.43 -15.66
C TYR A 81 -11.62 -2.82 -15.09
N GLN A 82 -10.79 -3.75 -15.54
CA GLN A 82 -10.76 -5.11 -15.01
C GLN A 82 -9.67 -5.25 -13.95
N LEU A 83 -10.02 -5.89 -12.83
CA LEU A 83 -9.07 -6.16 -11.75
C LEU A 83 -8.02 -7.18 -12.17
N LYS A 84 -6.80 -7.06 -11.62
CA LYS A 84 -5.72 -8.03 -11.77
C LYS A 84 -5.99 -9.22 -10.86
N TYR A 85 -5.73 -10.43 -11.34
CA TYR A 85 -5.93 -11.66 -10.58
C TYR A 85 -4.60 -12.40 -10.40
N THR A 86 -4.36 -12.92 -9.19
CA THR A 86 -3.24 -13.79 -8.88
C THR A 86 -3.68 -14.93 -7.98
N ASN A 87 -3.02 -16.07 -8.08
CA ASN A 87 -3.30 -17.22 -7.24
C ASN A 87 -2.06 -18.08 -6.97
N SER A 88 -2.17 -18.92 -5.95
CA SER A 88 -1.23 -19.98 -5.63
C SER A 88 -2.00 -21.23 -5.18
N LEU A 89 -1.54 -22.41 -5.59
CA LEU A 89 -2.14 -23.70 -5.27
C LEU A 89 -1.01 -24.68 -4.93
N ASN A 90 -1.09 -25.33 -3.77
CA ASN A 90 -0.17 -26.36 -3.34
C ASN A 90 -0.96 -27.59 -2.88
N SER A 91 -0.58 -28.75 -3.42
CA SER A 91 -1.14 -30.05 -3.05
C SER A 91 -0.20 -30.72 -2.06
N VAL A 92 -0.73 -31.25 -0.95
CA VAL A 92 0.05 -32.07 -0.02
C VAL A 92 0.39 -33.38 -0.71
N THR A 93 1.66 -33.79 -0.65
CA THR A 93 2.12 -35.02 -1.30
C THR A 93 2.67 -36.02 -0.29
N SER A 94 2.82 -37.29 -0.71
CA SER A 94 3.47 -38.33 0.10
C SER A 94 4.90 -37.96 0.51
N ARG A 95 5.60 -37.15 -0.28
CA ARG A 95 6.95 -36.66 0.04
C ARG A 95 6.95 -35.72 1.25
N ASP A 96 5.92 -34.91 1.40
CA ASP A 96 5.81 -33.98 2.54
C ASP A 96 5.61 -34.77 3.83
N LEU A 97 4.79 -35.83 3.79
CA LEU A 97 4.61 -36.77 4.91
C LEU A 97 5.94 -37.42 5.34
N GLU A 98 6.74 -37.89 4.38
CA GLU A 98 8.08 -38.45 4.67
C GLU A 98 9.00 -37.43 5.34
N GLN A 99 8.96 -36.16 4.91
CA GLN A 99 9.77 -35.11 5.51
C GLN A 99 9.37 -34.79 6.95
N TYR A 100 8.07 -34.61 7.23
CA TYR A 100 7.61 -34.35 8.60
C TYR A 100 7.80 -35.57 9.52
N LYS A 101 7.70 -36.79 8.96
CA LYS A 101 8.07 -38.01 9.68
C LYS A 101 9.54 -38.02 10.08
N ALA A 102 10.44 -37.63 9.18
CA ALA A 102 11.87 -37.51 9.48
C ALA A 102 12.18 -36.44 10.53
N ARG A 103 11.30 -35.43 10.70
CA ARG A 103 11.37 -34.40 11.74
C ARG A 103 10.76 -34.81 13.08
N GLY A 104 10.29 -36.06 13.20
CA GLY A 104 9.79 -36.63 14.46
C GLY A 104 8.27 -36.63 14.62
N THR A 105 7.49 -36.13 13.65
CA THR A 105 6.02 -36.19 13.69
C THR A 105 5.56 -37.56 13.20
N VAL A 106 5.09 -38.44 14.09
CA VAL A 106 4.79 -39.84 13.75
C VAL A 106 3.41 -40.03 13.13
N ASP A 107 2.43 -39.22 13.53
CA ASP A 107 1.05 -39.33 13.04
C ASP A 107 0.89 -38.65 11.66
N THR A 108 0.21 -39.34 10.74
CA THR A 108 -0.05 -38.84 9.38
C THR A 108 -1.00 -37.64 9.41
N ALA A 109 -1.93 -37.60 10.37
CA ALA A 109 -2.83 -36.47 10.57
C ALA A 109 -2.07 -35.16 10.87
N ASP A 110 -1.12 -35.25 11.81
CA ASP A 110 -0.31 -34.12 12.24
C ASP A 110 0.64 -33.69 11.13
N GLN A 111 1.21 -34.63 10.37
CA GLN A 111 2.04 -34.33 9.20
C GLN A 111 1.25 -33.53 8.14
N ILE A 112 0.02 -33.96 7.83
CA ILE A 112 -0.85 -33.26 6.87
C ILE A 112 -1.19 -31.85 7.37
N THR A 113 -1.55 -31.71 8.65
CA THR A 113 -1.90 -30.41 9.24
C THR A 113 -0.73 -29.44 9.21
N LEU A 114 0.48 -29.91 9.53
CA LEU A 114 1.69 -29.08 9.44
C LEU A 114 2.01 -28.67 8.01
N ALA A 115 1.86 -29.60 7.05
CA ALA A 115 2.06 -29.30 5.62
C ALA A 115 1.08 -28.22 5.13
N ILE A 116 -0.19 -28.32 5.51
CA ILE A 116 -1.22 -27.32 5.18
C ILE A 116 -0.83 -25.94 5.73
N ASN A 117 -0.43 -25.87 7.00
CA ASN A 117 -0.05 -24.59 7.62
C ASN A 117 1.17 -23.97 6.93
N ASP A 118 2.22 -24.76 6.70
CA ASP A 118 3.44 -24.28 6.03
C ASP A 118 3.13 -23.78 4.60
N PHE A 119 2.26 -24.48 3.86
CA PHE A 119 1.80 -24.02 2.55
C PHE A 119 0.93 -22.77 2.65
N SER A 120 0.02 -22.69 3.62
CA SER A 120 -0.86 -21.54 3.83
C SER A 120 -0.05 -20.26 4.08
N ASP A 121 0.96 -20.34 4.95
CA ASP A 121 1.86 -19.24 5.29
C ASP A 121 2.70 -18.82 4.09
N ALA A 122 3.29 -19.80 3.37
CA ALA A 122 4.11 -19.54 2.20
C ALA A 122 3.30 -18.88 1.07
N GLN A 123 2.09 -19.37 0.81
CA GLN A 123 1.20 -18.81 -0.20
C GLN A 123 0.73 -17.41 0.18
N TYR A 124 0.37 -17.19 1.45
CA TYR A 124 -0.02 -15.87 1.94
C TYR A 124 1.11 -14.86 1.73
N ALA A 125 2.33 -15.21 2.13
CA ALA A 125 3.51 -14.38 1.93
C ALA A 125 3.78 -14.11 0.43
N GLN A 126 3.65 -15.14 -0.42
CA GLN A 126 3.85 -15.00 -1.87
C GLN A 126 2.84 -14.04 -2.51
N VAL A 127 1.56 -14.22 -2.23
CA VAL A 127 0.49 -13.41 -2.80
C VAL A 127 0.54 -11.99 -2.24
N SER A 128 0.79 -11.84 -0.93
CA SER A 128 0.93 -10.53 -0.30
C SER A 128 2.14 -9.76 -0.84
N ASN A 129 3.27 -10.42 -1.07
CA ASN A 129 4.44 -9.79 -1.71
C ASN A 129 4.14 -9.37 -3.16
N THR A 130 3.29 -10.10 -3.87
CA THR A 130 2.84 -9.70 -5.21
C THR A 130 2.01 -8.42 -5.14
N VAL A 131 1.09 -8.32 -4.18
CA VAL A 131 0.29 -7.10 -3.95
C VAL A 131 1.21 -5.94 -3.58
N GLU A 132 2.18 -6.13 -2.69
CA GLU A 132 3.14 -5.08 -2.32
C GLU A 132 3.93 -4.59 -3.54
N VAL A 133 4.45 -5.49 -4.38
CA VAL A 133 5.18 -5.10 -5.61
C VAL A 133 4.29 -4.25 -6.52
N ASP A 134 3.02 -4.64 -6.70
CA ASP A 134 2.08 -3.88 -7.52
C ASP A 134 1.70 -2.53 -6.89
N LEU A 135 1.59 -2.46 -5.55
CA LEU A 135 1.40 -1.19 -4.82
C LEU A 135 2.60 -0.26 -4.98
N VAL A 136 3.83 -0.78 -4.90
CA VAL A 136 5.05 -0.01 -5.16
C VAL A 136 5.09 0.46 -6.61
N GLU A 137 4.75 -0.39 -7.59
CA GLU A 137 4.70 0.01 -8.99
C GLU A 137 3.62 1.08 -9.23
N ALA A 138 2.46 0.96 -8.60
CA ALA A 138 1.40 1.95 -8.69
C ALA A 138 1.83 3.29 -8.09
N LEU A 139 2.46 3.30 -6.92
CA LEU A 139 2.80 4.51 -6.19
C LEU A 139 4.07 5.20 -6.73
N LEU A 140 5.11 4.43 -7.06
CA LEU A 140 6.42 4.95 -7.45
C LEU A 140 6.66 4.85 -8.96
N GLY A 141 6.16 3.79 -9.58
CA GLY A 141 6.16 3.62 -11.04
C GLY A 141 5.08 4.44 -11.74
N LEU A 142 4.06 4.90 -10.99
CA LEU A 142 2.87 5.61 -11.46
C LEU A 142 2.13 4.89 -12.58
N ARG A 143 2.15 3.56 -12.52
CA ARG A 143 1.55 2.68 -13.51
C ARG A 143 1.10 1.37 -12.87
N VAL A 144 0.15 0.69 -13.49
CA VAL A 144 -0.16 -0.70 -13.15
C VAL A 144 0.02 -1.53 -14.39
N GLN A 145 0.86 -2.55 -14.29
CA GLN A 145 1.10 -3.48 -15.39
C GLN A 145 0.14 -4.66 -15.28
N SER A 146 -0.56 -4.95 -16.38
CA SER A 146 -1.42 -6.12 -16.48
C SER A 146 -1.38 -6.69 -17.88
N GLN A 147 -1.04 -7.97 -17.97
CA GLN A 147 -1.02 -8.72 -19.22
C GLN A 147 -2.43 -9.22 -19.62
N TYR A 148 -3.31 -9.44 -18.64
CA TYR A 148 -4.58 -10.15 -18.83
C TYR A 148 -5.81 -9.28 -18.57
N ALA A 149 -5.66 -8.09 -18.00
CA ALA A 149 -6.78 -7.17 -17.86
C ALA A 149 -7.13 -6.58 -19.24
N GLY A 150 -8.41 -6.52 -19.58
CA GLY A 150 -8.88 -6.09 -20.91
C GLY A 150 -8.41 -4.69 -21.33
N GLN A 151 -8.10 -3.81 -20.37
CA GLN A 151 -7.56 -2.47 -20.61
C GLN A 151 -6.04 -2.42 -20.86
N GLY A 152 -5.31 -3.51 -20.61
CA GLY A 152 -3.84 -3.53 -20.61
C GLY A 152 -3.22 -2.74 -19.44
N ASN A 153 -2.08 -2.10 -19.71
CA ASN A 153 -1.36 -1.32 -18.69
C ASN A 153 -2.04 0.02 -18.41
N LEU A 154 -2.12 0.39 -17.14
CA LEU A 154 -2.56 1.71 -16.70
C LEU A 154 -1.35 2.62 -16.54
N ASP A 155 -1.41 3.82 -17.12
CA ASP A 155 -0.48 4.91 -16.85
C ASP A 155 -1.25 6.06 -16.18
N PHE A 156 -0.95 6.34 -14.92
CA PHE A 156 -1.65 7.38 -14.16
C PHE A 156 -1.25 8.79 -14.60
N LEU A 157 -0.10 8.95 -15.27
CA LEU A 157 0.34 10.23 -15.80
C LEU A 157 -0.26 10.54 -17.17
N ALA A 158 -0.88 9.56 -17.85
CA ALA A 158 -1.43 9.70 -19.20
C ALA A 158 -0.42 10.30 -20.19
N GLY A 159 0.84 9.84 -20.15
CA GLY A 159 1.94 10.38 -20.96
C GLY A 159 2.60 11.66 -20.42
N GLY A 160 2.12 12.20 -19.30
CA GLY A 160 2.75 13.29 -18.57
C GLY A 160 4.07 12.88 -17.88
N SER A 161 4.79 13.87 -17.35
CA SER A 161 6.02 13.65 -16.60
C SER A 161 5.77 13.59 -15.09
N LYS A 162 6.63 12.86 -14.37
CA LYS A 162 6.69 12.88 -12.91
C LYS A 162 6.99 14.30 -12.42
N THR A 163 6.40 14.69 -11.29
CA THR A 163 6.79 15.94 -10.62
C THR A 163 8.13 15.71 -9.93
N THR A 164 9.14 16.50 -10.29
CA THR A 164 10.50 16.35 -9.76
C THR A 164 10.92 17.54 -8.90
N TYR A 165 11.79 17.30 -7.92
CA TYR A 165 12.44 18.33 -7.10
C TYR A 165 13.93 17.99 -6.94
N THR A 166 14.80 19.00 -6.90
CA THR A 166 16.23 18.79 -6.58
C THR A 166 16.52 19.48 -5.24
N MET A 167 16.91 18.68 -4.24
CA MET A 167 17.24 19.16 -2.91
C MET A 167 18.72 19.51 -2.85
N ASP A 168 19.00 20.75 -2.47
CA ASP A 168 20.35 21.22 -2.12
C ASP A 168 20.74 20.66 -0.75
N ILE A 169 21.83 19.88 -0.72
CA ILE A 169 22.40 19.26 0.48
C ILE A 169 23.74 19.89 0.87
N SER A 170 24.09 21.05 0.29
CA SER A 170 25.25 21.86 0.68
C SER A 170 25.13 22.31 2.14
N ALA A 171 26.26 22.50 2.82
CA ALA A 171 26.26 22.76 4.27
C ALA A 171 25.48 24.02 4.70
N ASP A 172 25.35 25.01 3.80
CA ASP A 172 24.63 26.26 4.04
C ASP A 172 23.14 26.19 3.66
N ALA A 173 22.69 25.09 3.06
CA ALA A 173 21.32 24.89 2.64
C ALA A 173 20.39 24.73 3.85
N ASN A 174 19.12 25.11 3.69
CA ASN A 174 18.10 24.88 4.72
C ASN A 174 17.15 23.77 4.29
N VAL A 175 17.39 22.56 4.81
CA VAL A 175 16.55 21.38 4.52
C VAL A 175 15.09 21.59 4.95
N PHE A 176 14.82 22.30 6.04
CA PHE A 176 13.44 22.54 6.49
C PHE A 176 12.66 23.47 5.56
N GLN A 177 13.34 24.49 5.02
CA GLN A 177 12.75 25.38 4.02
C GLN A 177 12.40 24.60 2.75
N GLN A 178 13.30 23.72 2.29
CA GLN A 178 13.09 22.87 1.12
C GLN A 178 11.96 21.86 1.33
N LEU A 179 11.85 21.25 2.53
CA LEU A 179 10.71 20.38 2.88
C LEU A 179 9.38 21.13 2.89
N SER A 180 9.38 22.38 3.36
CA SER A 180 8.21 23.25 3.31
C SER A 180 7.83 23.61 1.88
N GLU A 181 8.82 23.80 1.00
CA GLU A 181 8.61 24.04 -0.43
C GLU A 181 8.00 22.82 -1.12
N ILE A 182 8.54 21.62 -0.88
CA ILE A 182 7.96 20.35 -1.36
C ILE A 182 6.50 20.25 -0.92
N GLY A 183 6.20 20.54 0.35
CA GLY A 183 4.84 20.57 0.88
C GLY A 183 3.92 21.56 0.15
N ARG A 184 4.43 22.74 -0.21
CA ARG A 184 3.69 23.74 -1.02
C ARG A 184 3.44 23.26 -2.44
N ILE A 185 4.43 22.66 -3.10
CA ILE A 185 4.29 22.08 -4.45
C ILE A 185 3.20 21.00 -4.43
N GLN A 186 3.20 20.11 -3.44
CA GLN A 186 2.14 19.11 -3.26
C GLN A 186 0.76 19.76 -3.17
N ASN A 187 0.61 20.80 -2.34
CA ASN A 187 -0.68 21.49 -2.18
C ASN A 187 -1.15 22.16 -3.47
N VAL A 188 -0.23 22.75 -4.25
CA VAL A 188 -0.55 23.32 -5.58
C VAL A 188 -1.02 22.22 -6.54
N LYS A 189 -0.36 21.06 -6.53
CA LYS A 189 -0.72 19.91 -7.39
C LYS A 189 -2.02 19.21 -6.98
N LEU A 190 -2.36 19.24 -5.69
CA LEU A 190 -3.64 18.75 -5.17
C LEU A 190 -4.81 19.70 -5.45
N GLY A 191 -4.54 21.00 -5.63
CA GLY A 191 -5.59 22.01 -5.78
C GLY A 191 -6.31 22.32 -4.46
N SER A 192 -7.22 23.30 -4.48
CA SER A 192 -7.82 23.86 -3.27
C SER A 192 -8.74 22.92 -2.49
N GLY A 193 -9.36 21.94 -3.16
CA GLY A 193 -10.18 20.90 -2.51
C GLY A 193 -9.33 19.83 -1.85
N LEU A 194 -8.56 19.06 -2.63
CA LEU A 194 -7.79 17.93 -2.10
C LEU A 194 -6.66 18.36 -1.17
N ALA A 195 -6.12 19.58 -1.28
CA ALA A 195 -5.12 20.07 -0.33
C ALA A 195 -5.66 20.15 1.11
N GLN A 196 -6.97 20.33 1.31
CA GLN A 196 -7.58 20.32 2.64
C GLN A 196 -7.68 18.91 3.23
N ALA A 197 -7.68 17.87 2.38
CA ALA A 197 -7.70 16.47 2.78
C ALA A 197 -6.29 15.91 3.05
N LYS A 198 -5.23 16.71 2.92
CA LYS A 198 -3.86 16.30 3.22
C LYS A 198 -3.64 16.32 4.74
N GLN A 199 -3.27 15.18 5.32
CA GLN A 199 -2.95 15.03 6.75
C GLN A 199 -1.46 15.18 7.05
N GLY A 200 -0.60 15.00 6.05
CA GLY A 200 0.86 15.06 6.21
C GLY A 200 1.60 14.60 4.97
N ALA A 201 2.84 14.17 5.15
CA ALA A 201 3.63 13.54 4.10
C ALA A 201 4.54 12.44 4.67
N VAL A 202 4.78 11.42 3.85
CA VAL A 202 5.78 10.39 4.08
C VAL A 202 6.86 10.54 3.01
N ILE A 203 8.13 10.49 3.41
CA ILE A 203 9.28 10.49 2.52
C ILE A 203 9.96 9.14 2.58
N LEU A 204 10.11 8.48 1.44
CA LEU A 204 11.04 7.36 1.29
C LEU A 204 12.33 7.92 0.69
N ALA A 205 13.45 7.76 1.40
CA ALA A 205 14.73 8.32 0.98
C ALA A 205 15.83 7.25 0.94
N SER A 206 16.77 7.39 0.00
CA SER A 206 17.89 6.47 -0.19
C SER A 206 19.22 7.23 -0.26
N GLY A 207 20.29 6.58 0.19
CA GLY A 207 21.66 7.04 0.01
C GLY A 207 21.90 8.44 0.58
N LYS A 208 22.48 9.32 -0.22
CA LYS A 208 22.78 10.70 0.20
C LYS A 208 21.54 11.49 0.64
N ALA A 209 20.36 11.25 0.05
CA ALA A 209 19.13 11.91 0.48
C ALA A 209 18.72 11.53 1.90
N ALA A 210 18.81 10.23 2.25
CA ALA A 210 18.51 9.76 3.61
C ALA A 210 19.50 10.34 4.62
N VAL A 211 20.80 10.36 4.27
CA VAL A 211 21.86 10.94 5.10
C VAL A 211 21.65 12.43 5.33
N ALA A 212 21.32 13.19 4.28
CA ALA A 212 21.04 14.62 4.38
C ALA A 212 19.81 14.89 5.28
N LEU A 213 18.69 14.21 5.04
CA LEU A 213 17.47 14.38 5.85
C LEU A 213 17.65 14.04 7.34
N ARG A 214 18.71 13.31 7.70
CA ARG A 214 18.99 12.93 9.08
C ARG A 214 20.12 13.72 9.73
N TYR A 215 21.19 13.98 9.00
CA TYR A 215 22.46 14.45 9.56
C TYR A 215 22.92 15.80 9.03
N HIS A 216 22.11 16.47 8.21
CA HIS A 216 22.42 17.81 7.70
C HIS A 216 22.65 18.81 8.85
N PRO A 217 23.62 19.75 8.74
CA PRO A 217 23.89 20.76 9.76
C PRO A 217 22.63 21.48 10.28
N SER A 218 21.74 21.92 9.38
CA SER A 218 20.48 22.55 9.76
C SER A 218 19.60 21.68 10.66
N VAL A 219 19.59 20.35 10.45
CA VAL A 219 18.82 19.39 11.27
C VAL A 219 19.47 19.25 12.65
N LYS A 220 20.80 19.16 12.69
CA LYS A 220 21.56 19.10 13.96
C LYS A 220 21.35 20.36 14.78
N ASP A 221 21.41 21.55 14.16
CA ASP A 221 21.18 22.82 14.85
C ASP A 221 19.77 22.88 15.42
N PHE A 222 18.76 22.49 14.64
CA PHE A 222 17.38 22.40 15.12
C PHE A 222 17.25 21.49 16.35
N MET A 223 17.91 20.32 16.35
CA MET A 223 17.90 19.39 17.50
C MET A 223 18.45 20.02 18.78
N VAL A 224 19.56 20.77 18.70
CA VAL A 224 20.19 21.39 19.87
C VAL A 224 19.26 22.43 20.50
N TYR A 225 18.46 23.13 19.70
CA TYR A 225 17.71 24.30 20.15
C TYR A 225 16.23 24.05 20.46
N THR A 226 15.61 22.95 20.04
CA THR A 226 14.14 22.84 20.05
C THR A 226 13.54 21.60 20.72
N LEU A 227 14.26 20.49 20.90
CA LEU A 227 13.66 19.24 21.40
C LEU A 227 14.15 18.91 22.81
N PRO A 228 13.26 18.92 23.83
CA PRO A 228 13.54 18.30 25.12
C PRO A 228 13.91 16.82 24.91
N LEU A 229 14.91 16.33 25.63
CA LEU A 229 15.36 14.93 25.58
C LEU A 229 14.24 13.90 25.91
N GLU A 230 13.16 14.34 26.55
CA GLU A 230 12.08 13.47 27.03
C GLU A 230 10.81 13.45 26.14
N GLN A 231 10.76 14.19 25.03
CA GLN A 231 9.64 14.08 24.09
C GLN A 231 9.81 12.86 23.18
N GLY A 232 8.75 12.06 23.04
CA GLY A 232 8.72 10.91 22.11
C GLY A 232 8.87 11.28 20.62
N ASP A 233 8.79 12.57 20.29
CA ASP A 233 9.05 13.16 18.98
C ASP A 233 10.52 13.57 18.79
N ASN A 234 11.38 13.34 19.78
CA ASN A 234 12.81 13.56 19.61
C ASN A 234 13.38 12.50 18.65
N PHE A 235 14.08 12.89 17.58
CA PHE A 235 14.64 11.95 16.60
C PHE A 235 15.56 10.88 17.21
N TYR A 236 16.08 11.14 18.41
CA TYR A 236 16.87 10.18 19.17
C TYR A 236 16.04 8.97 19.66
N THR A 237 14.74 9.17 19.92
CA THR A 237 13.79 8.08 20.10
C THR A 237 13.34 7.61 18.72
N ARG A 238 13.97 6.54 18.23
CA ARG A 238 13.46 5.77 17.08
C ARG A 238 11.96 5.58 17.26
N THR A 239 11.15 6.19 16.41
CA THR A 239 9.74 5.85 16.37
C THR A 239 9.71 4.41 15.86
N LYS A 240 9.26 3.46 16.69
CA LYS A 240 9.04 2.08 16.26
C LYS A 240 7.82 2.11 15.33
N GLY A 241 8.05 2.52 14.09
CA GLY A 241 7.02 2.72 13.08
C GLY A 241 6.44 1.40 12.60
N ALA A 242 5.46 1.48 11.71
CA ALA A 242 4.82 0.33 11.08
C ALA A 242 5.80 -0.61 10.32
N ASN A 243 7.03 -0.15 10.08
CA ASN A 243 8.08 -0.83 9.35
C ASN A 243 9.34 -1.03 10.23
N PRO A 244 9.36 -2.03 11.13
CA PRO A 244 10.42 -2.18 12.13
C PRO A 244 11.81 -2.52 11.55
N ALA A 245 11.88 -3.00 10.31
CA ALA A 245 13.14 -3.30 9.62
C ALA A 245 13.84 -2.06 9.05
N PHE A 246 13.14 -0.92 8.92
CA PHE A 246 13.67 0.30 8.32
C PHE A 246 13.87 1.38 9.37
N GLU A 247 14.94 2.17 9.22
CA GLU A 247 15.13 3.31 10.09
C GLU A 247 14.09 4.39 9.75
N THR A 248 13.27 4.75 10.74
CA THR A 248 12.17 5.71 10.58
C THR A 248 12.32 6.84 11.60
N TRP A 249 12.10 8.07 11.16
CA TRP A 249 12.13 9.27 12.01
C TRP A 249 11.17 10.35 11.51
N THR A 250 10.77 11.29 12.37
CA THR A 250 9.79 12.33 12.02
C THR A 250 10.42 13.71 11.97
N LEU A 251 10.54 14.29 10.77
CA LEU A 251 11.12 15.60 10.52
C LEU A 251 10.05 16.68 10.28
N ASN A 252 9.83 17.56 11.27
CA ASN A 252 8.83 18.65 11.18
C ASN A 252 7.43 18.13 10.76
N GLY A 253 6.97 17.04 11.40
CA GLY A 253 5.70 16.38 11.07
C GLY A 253 5.71 15.53 9.80
N VAL A 254 6.84 15.41 9.09
CA VAL A 254 7.02 14.53 7.93
C VAL A 254 7.70 13.24 8.38
N THR A 255 7.08 12.08 8.12
CA THR A 255 7.73 10.80 8.43
C THR A 255 8.73 10.46 7.33
N VAL A 256 9.99 10.23 7.68
CA VAL A 256 11.05 9.82 6.76
C VAL A 256 11.43 8.37 7.06
N ILE A 257 11.49 7.55 6.01
CA ILE A 257 11.91 6.16 6.07
C ILE A 257 13.15 6.00 5.18
N ASP A 258 14.24 5.55 5.79
CA ASP A 258 15.43 5.14 5.05
C ASP A 258 15.20 3.78 4.41
N VAL A 259 15.15 3.77 3.09
CA VAL A 259 14.96 2.57 2.25
C VAL A 259 16.24 2.15 1.55
N THR A 260 17.39 2.68 1.97
CA THR A 260 18.70 2.35 1.40
C THR A 260 18.94 0.84 1.39
N GLY A 261 19.26 0.29 0.22
CA GLY A 261 19.48 -1.14 0.03
C GLY A 261 18.23 -1.98 -0.24
N TYR A 262 17.04 -1.38 -0.28
CA TYR A 262 15.81 -2.05 -0.68
C TYR A 262 15.46 -1.82 -2.15
N SER A 263 15.95 -2.71 -3.02
CA SER A 263 15.88 -2.56 -4.48
C SER A 263 14.49 -2.27 -5.04
N LEU A 264 13.44 -2.88 -4.48
CA LEU A 264 12.06 -2.67 -4.93
C LEU A 264 11.66 -1.19 -4.96
N VAL A 265 12.16 -0.40 -4.00
CA VAL A 265 11.92 1.05 -3.91
C VAL A 265 13.07 1.84 -4.52
N THR A 266 14.33 1.51 -4.19
CA THR A 266 15.50 2.29 -4.63
C THR A 266 15.66 2.32 -6.15
N ASP A 267 15.25 1.27 -6.86
CA ASP A 267 15.30 1.23 -8.32
C ASP A 267 14.29 2.20 -8.98
N LYS A 268 13.26 2.63 -8.23
CA LYS A 268 12.21 3.56 -8.70
C LYS A 268 12.48 5.01 -8.35
N ILE A 269 13.13 5.26 -7.21
CA ILE A 269 13.44 6.62 -6.73
C ILE A 269 14.87 7.07 -7.06
N GLY A 270 15.78 6.12 -7.34
CA GLY A 270 17.20 6.37 -7.56
C GLY A 270 18.05 6.12 -6.32
N VAL A 271 19.33 5.78 -6.51
CA VAL A 271 20.28 5.38 -5.45
C VAL A 271 20.44 6.46 -4.36
N ASP A 272 20.49 7.72 -4.76
CA ASP A 272 20.59 8.89 -3.89
C ASP A 272 19.31 9.75 -3.94
N GLY A 273 18.19 9.13 -4.31
CA GLY A 273 16.91 9.81 -4.51
C GLY A 273 16.00 9.76 -3.29
N PHE A 274 14.92 10.51 -3.38
CA PHE A 274 13.81 10.42 -2.44
C PHE A 274 12.47 10.53 -3.17
N VAL A 275 11.39 10.20 -2.49
CA VAL A 275 10.03 10.46 -2.96
C VAL A 275 9.20 10.98 -1.80
N SER A 276 8.49 12.08 -2.00
CA SER A 276 7.56 12.64 -1.02
C SER A 276 6.12 12.35 -1.45
N ILE A 277 5.44 11.55 -0.63
CA ILE A 277 4.08 11.10 -0.85
C ILE A 277 3.16 11.83 0.14
N PRO A 278 2.16 12.59 -0.31
CA PRO A 278 1.22 13.22 0.59
C PRO A 278 0.32 12.14 1.21
N VAL A 279 0.15 12.19 2.54
CA VAL A 279 -0.81 11.35 3.25
C VAL A 279 -2.15 12.06 3.19
N MET A 280 -3.16 11.37 2.68
CA MET A 280 -4.48 11.92 2.41
C MET A 280 -5.51 11.25 3.31
N THR A 281 -6.59 11.96 3.65
CA THR A 281 -7.70 11.32 4.36
C THR A 281 -8.30 10.19 3.51
N PRO A 282 -8.80 9.09 4.11
CA PRO A 282 -9.42 8.00 3.35
C PRO A 282 -10.58 8.45 2.44
N GLU A 283 -11.31 9.50 2.84
CA GLU A 283 -12.45 10.04 2.09
C GLU A 283 -12.04 10.76 0.80
N SER A 284 -10.76 11.12 0.65
CA SER A 284 -10.25 11.79 -0.55
C SER A 284 -10.18 10.89 -1.79
N ASN A 285 -10.24 9.56 -1.60
CA ASN A 285 -10.02 8.56 -2.65
C ASN A 285 -8.74 8.80 -3.48
N ALA A 286 -7.73 9.44 -2.88
CA ALA A 286 -6.46 9.75 -3.53
C ALA A 286 -5.65 8.49 -3.89
N TYR A 287 -5.68 7.49 -3.00
CA TYR A 287 -5.09 6.17 -3.19
C TYR A 287 -6.11 5.10 -2.79
N VAL A 288 -6.51 4.27 -3.74
CA VAL A 288 -7.55 3.25 -3.52
C VAL A 288 -7.05 1.90 -4.03
N LEU A 289 -7.15 0.87 -3.19
CA LEU A 289 -6.95 -0.51 -3.57
C LEU A 289 -8.32 -1.15 -3.76
N HIS A 290 -8.74 -1.28 -5.01
CA HIS A 290 -9.97 -1.99 -5.32
C HIS A 290 -9.73 -3.48 -5.17
N SER A 291 -10.51 -4.16 -4.35
CA SER A 291 -10.55 -5.62 -4.22
C SER A 291 -11.83 -6.14 -4.87
N GLY A 292 -11.77 -7.26 -5.57
CA GLY A 292 -12.96 -7.86 -6.20
C GLY A 292 -13.13 -9.33 -5.85
N VAL A 293 -13.94 -10.02 -6.65
CA VAL A 293 -14.15 -11.46 -6.51
C VAL A 293 -12.87 -12.21 -6.88
N GLY A 294 -12.06 -12.46 -5.87
CA GLY A 294 -10.77 -13.13 -5.99
C GLY A 294 -10.85 -14.64 -6.09
N VAL A 295 -12.04 -15.27 -6.20
CA VAL A 295 -12.15 -16.73 -6.02
C VAL A 295 -12.80 -17.50 -7.16
N ARG A 296 -12.09 -18.53 -7.63
CA ARG A 296 -12.54 -19.48 -8.66
C ARG A 296 -13.39 -20.61 -8.10
N HIS A 297 -13.22 -20.94 -6.83
CA HIS A 297 -14.00 -22.00 -6.19
C HIS A 297 -15.50 -21.67 -6.20
N ALA A 298 -16.34 -22.70 -6.32
CA ALA A 298 -17.79 -22.52 -6.47
C ALA A 298 -18.44 -21.98 -5.18
N THR A 299 -17.95 -22.39 -4.01
CA THR A 299 -18.64 -22.18 -2.72
C THR A 299 -17.75 -21.64 -1.59
N GLN A 300 -16.44 -21.69 -1.72
CA GLN A 300 -15.50 -21.28 -0.65
C GLN A 300 -14.83 -19.96 -1.01
N GLY A 301 -14.27 -19.26 -0.02
CA GLY A 301 -13.51 -18.03 -0.25
C GLY A 301 -14.34 -16.86 -0.78
N LYS A 302 -15.67 -16.89 -0.67
CA LYS A 302 -16.57 -15.83 -1.18
C LYS A 302 -16.69 -14.61 -0.26
N GLY A 303 -15.74 -14.42 0.65
CA GLY A 303 -15.70 -13.26 1.54
C GLY A 303 -15.40 -11.96 0.79
N ALA A 304 -15.53 -10.82 1.47
CA ALA A 304 -15.19 -9.49 0.94
C ALA A 304 -13.74 -9.09 1.25
N GLU A 305 -12.89 -10.03 1.68
CA GLU A 305 -11.49 -9.77 2.03
C GLU A 305 -10.62 -9.59 0.78
N LEU A 306 -9.42 -9.03 0.94
CA LEU A 306 -8.44 -8.94 -0.15
C LEU A 306 -7.86 -10.31 -0.51
N TYR A 307 -7.56 -11.13 0.49
CA TYR A 307 -6.97 -12.45 0.32
C TYR A 307 -7.98 -13.52 0.70
N HIS A 308 -8.13 -14.53 -0.16
CA HIS A 308 -9.00 -15.66 0.12
C HIS A 308 -8.16 -16.94 0.16
N GLN A 309 -8.20 -17.63 1.30
CA GLN A 309 -7.53 -18.91 1.49
C GLN A 309 -8.54 -19.99 1.84
N TYR A 310 -8.44 -21.13 1.18
CA TYR A 310 -9.34 -22.26 1.43
C TYR A 310 -8.64 -23.59 1.08
N VAL A 311 -9.17 -24.68 1.63
CA VAL A 311 -8.64 -26.04 1.41
C VAL A 311 -9.67 -26.86 0.66
N ILE A 312 -9.20 -27.51 -0.39
CA ILE A 312 -9.95 -28.52 -1.15
C ILE A 312 -9.28 -29.88 -0.95
N VAL A 313 -10.00 -30.97 -1.23
CA VAL A 313 -9.44 -32.32 -1.18
C VAL A 313 -9.50 -32.92 -2.57
N ASP A 314 -8.36 -33.40 -3.07
CA ASP A 314 -8.32 -34.15 -4.32
C ASP A 314 -9.07 -35.47 -4.11
N GLN A 315 -10.22 -35.63 -4.79
CA GLN A 315 -11.05 -36.82 -4.67
C GLN A 315 -10.37 -38.09 -5.23
N ARG A 316 -9.35 -37.94 -6.08
CA ARG A 316 -8.63 -39.07 -6.68
C ARG A 316 -7.62 -39.69 -5.73
N TRP A 317 -6.96 -38.87 -4.91
CA TRP A 317 -5.86 -39.32 -4.04
C TRP A 317 -6.10 -39.10 -2.55
N GLY A 318 -7.11 -38.31 -2.18
CA GLY A 318 -7.45 -38.00 -0.79
C GLY A 318 -6.50 -37.00 -0.13
N PHE A 319 -5.58 -36.40 -0.88
CA PHE A 319 -4.68 -35.36 -0.36
C PHE A 319 -5.36 -33.98 -0.38
N PRO A 320 -5.20 -33.19 0.68
CA PRO A 320 -5.67 -31.81 0.70
C PRO A 320 -4.78 -30.90 -0.15
N GLU A 321 -5.40 -29.89 -0.74
CA GLU A 321 -4.74 -28.80 -1.46
C GLU A 321 -5.14 -27.47 -0.84
N VAL A 322 -4.16 -26.59 -0.67
CA VAL A 322 -4.36 -25.23 -0.17
C VAL A 322 -4.36 -24.28 -1.37
N ALA A 323 -5.39 -23.45 -1.48
CA ALA A 323 -5.51 -22.43 -2.50
C ALA A 323 -5.52 -21.04 -1.84
N THR A 324 -4.72 -20.13 -2.38
CA THR A 324 -4.76 -18.70 -2.06
C THR A 324 -5.03 -17.91 -3.33
N GLU A 325 -6.05 -17.07 -3.31
CA GLU A 325 -6.45 -16.29 -4.48
C GLU A 325 -6.76 -14.84 -4.09
N CYS A 326 -6.50 -13.91 -5.02
CA CYS A 326 -6.66 -12.48 -4.80
C CYS A 326 -6.98 -11.78 -6.14
N SER A 327 -7.95 -10.86 -6.12
CA SER A 327 -8.29 -10.00 -7.27
C SER A 327 -8.28 -8.55 -6.82
N TYR A 328 -7.44 -7.73 -7.43
CA TYR A 328 -7.20 -6.37 -6.96
C TYR A 328 -6.73 -5.41 -8.06
N LEU A 329 -6.84 -4.11 -7.79
CA LEU A 329 -6.31 -3.04 -8.64
C LEU A 329 -5.97 -1.80 -7.79
N PRO A 330 -4.68 -1.48 -7.61
CA PRO A 330 -4.28 -0.24 -6.94
C PRO A 330 -4.43 0.94 -7.90
N ILE A 331 -5.00 2.04 -7.42
CA ILE A 331 -5.25 3.27 -8.19
C ILE A 331 -4.66 4.46 -7.45
N VAL A 332 -3.91 5.28 -8.20
CA VAL A 332 -3.35 6.55 -7.75
C VAL A 332 -4.02 7.68 -8.52
N ASN A 333 -4.93 8.39 -7.85
CA ASN A 333 -5.72 9.47 -8.46
C ASN A 333 -5.00 10.83 -8.42
N VAL A 334 -3.97 10.98 -7.57
CA VAL A 334 -3.18 12.21 -7.42
C VAL A 334 -1.69 12.03 -7.81
N PRO A 335 -1.37 11.42 -8.97
CA PRO A 335 0.01 11.04 -9.32
C PRO A 335 0.95 12.25 -9.41
N GLN A 336 0.43 13.42 -9.77
CA GLN A 336 1.18 14.67 -9.87
C GLN A 336 1.55 15.28 -8.51
N ALA A 337 0.88 14.88 -7.43
CA ALA A 337 1.18 15.32 -6.07
C ALA A 337 2.27 14.47 -5.39
N ILE A 338 2.70 13.37 -6.01
CA ILE A 338 3.87 12.60 -5.57
C ILE A 338 5.12 13.25 -6.18
N ILE A 339 6.04 13.68 -5.31
CA ILE A 339 7.21 14.46 -5.71
C ILE A 339 8.44 13.55 -5.66
N PHE A 340 9.09 13.37 -6.81
CA PHE A 340 10.32 12.58 -6.93
C PHE A 340 11.54 13.49 -6.82
N GLY A 341 12.41 13.17 -5.89
CA GLY A 341 13.52 14.00 -5.48
C GLY A 341 14.87 13.44 -5.88
N SER A 342 15.77 14.31 -6.34
CA SER A 342 17.22 14.05 -6.38
C SER A 342 17.95 15.02 -5.46
N VAL A 343 19.22 14.76 -5.16
CA VAL A 343 20.06 15.67 -4.37
C VAL A 343 21.14 16.33 -5.22
N SER A 344 21.53 17.55 -4.86
CA SER A 344 22.67 18.28 -5.42
C SER A 344 23.52 18.85 -4.28
N GLU A 345 24.84 18.87 -4.48
CA GLU A 345 25.82 19.41 -3.54
C GLU A 345 26.25 20.84 -3.88
#